data_AF-X1H425-F1
#
_entry.id   AF-X1H425-F1
#
_cell.length_a   1.000
_cell.length_b   1.000
_cell.length_c   1.000
_cell.angle_alpha   90.00
_cell.angle_beta   90.00
_cell.angle_gamma   90.00
#
_symmetry.space_group_name_H-M   'P 1'
#
loop_
_entity.id
_entity.type
_entity.pdbx_description
1 polymer ?
#
loop_
_entity_poly.entity_id
_entity_poly.type
_entity_poly.pdbx_seq_one_letter_code
_entity_poly.pdbx_strand_id
1 'polypeptide(L)'
;TLPVELEKQKKYCLNDEQVKILARYAIKIRSHYNQPMDIEWALGNDGKIYIVQARPETVHSQKGDTEEIFYLLENPKKLTEDGYLVENTGTAIGRRIGYGKVKVIESINNAHLLEEGDILITEETNPDWTSYMQNLGGVITERGGPTCHAAIVSRELNIASIVGADDIVEIIKEKQRDGLESVTIDCSEGEPRIWLKEVEYDFDTIEFAQLPRTKTQVLVNLGIPKGALSSGKYPDGTGLARLEFIINDEIQIHPNALIDFDALVMRYD
;
A
#
# COMPACT_ATOMS: atom_id res chain seq x y z
N THR A 1 12.22 20.19 4.93
CA THR A 1 13.24 19.39 4.22
C THR A 1 13.73 20.19 3.04
N LEU A 2 15.05 20.17 2.76
CA LEU A 2 15.58 20.81 1.56
C LEU A 2 15.44 19.85 0.36
N PRO A 3 15.08 20.34 -0.83
CA PRO A 3 14.99 19.49 -2.02
C PRO A 3 16.37 18.89 -2.33
N VAL A 4 16.40 17.57 -2.54
CA VAL A 4 17.61 16.83 -2.91
C VAL A 4 17.81 16.96 -4.42
N GLU A 5 19.02 17.27 -4.86
CA GLU A 5 19.37 17.33 -6.29
C GLU A 5 19.02 16.02 -7.02
N LEU A 6 18.50 16.11 -8.24
CA LEU A 6 18.02 14.98 -9.06
C LEU A 6 19.04 13.83 -9.15
N GLU A 7 20.33 14.13 -9.26
CA GLU A 7 21.38 13.11 -9.33
C GLU A 7 21.59 12.34 -8.03
N LYS A 8 21.31 12.95 -6.88
CA LYS A 8 21.46 12.34 -5.56
C LYS A 8 20.24 11.51 -5.17
N GLN A 9 19.06 11.79 -5.74
CA GLN A 9 17.85 10.99 -5.53
C GLN A 9 18.00 9.55 -6.04
N LYS A 10 18.84 9.33 -7.06
CA LYS A 10 19.13 8.01 -7.65
C LYS A 10 20.25 7.24 -6.94
N LYS A 11 20.83 7.78 -5.87
CA LYS A 11 21.94 7.17 -5.13
C LYS A 11 21.47 6.77 -3.74
N TYR A 12 21.88 5.58 -3.29
CA TYR A 12 21.63 5.14 -1.93
C TYR A 12 22.29 6.10 -0.93
N CYS A 13 21.57 6.42 0.15
CA CYS A 13 22.05 7.32 1.20
C CYS A 13 23.13 6.70 2.10
N LEU A 14 23.29 5.38 2.04
CA LEU A 14 24.31 4.61 2.76
C LEU A 14 25.16 3.81 1.78
N ASN A 15 26.43 3.60 2.13
CA ASN A 15 27.29 2.60 1.48
C ASN A 15 27.11 1.21 2.11
N ASP A 16 27.63 0.17 1.44
CA ASP A 16 27.50 -1.23 1.87
C ASP A 16 27.99 -1.48 3.30
N GLU A 17 29.09 -0.84 3.71
CA GLU A 17 29.63 -1.01 5.06
C GLU A 17 28.72 -0.39 6.12
N GLN A 18 28.14 0.77 5.83
CA GLN A 18 27.15 1.41 6.69
C GLN A 18 25.86 0.58 6.78
N VAL A 19 25.38 0.02 5.67
CA VAL A 19 24.21 -0.89 5.69
C VAL A 19 24.47 -2.10 6.58
N LYS A 20 25.65 -2.73 6.48
CA LYS A 20 26.03 -3.86 7.34
C LYS A 20 26.13 -3.45 8.82
N ILE A 21 26.54 -2.22 9.12
CA ILE A 21 26.58 -1.70 10.50
C ILE A 21 25.16 -1.52 11.03
N LEU A 22 24.28 -0.86 10.26
CA LEU A 22 22.88 -0.65 10.65
C LEU A 22 22.15 -1.99 10.87
N ALA A 23 22.35 -2.96 9.98
CA ALA A 23 21.79 -4.30 10.13
C ALA A 23 22.26 -4.99 11.41
N ARG A 24 23.56 -4.87 11.75
CA ARG A 24 24.10 -5.38 13.03
C ARG A 24 23.46 -4.70 14.24
N TYR A 25 23.19 -3.40 14.17
CA TYR A 25 22.48 -2.68 15.24
C TYR A 25 21.04 -3.17 15.37
N ALA A 26 20.30 -3.31 14.27
CA ALA A 26 18.94 -3.84 14.28
C ALA A 26 18.86 -5.24 14.93
N ILE A 27 19.78 -6.15 14.58
CA ILE A 27 19.85 -7.49 15.18
C ILE A 27 20.12 -7.41 16.69
N LYS A 28 21.10 -6.59 17.11
CA LYS A 28 21.42 -6.41 18.53
C LYS A 28 20.25 -5.83 19.33
N ILE A 29 19.57 -4.82 18.78
CA ILE A 29 18.42 -4.18 19.41
C ILE A 29 17.27 -5.18 19.56
N ARG A 30 16.92 -5.90 18.49
CA ARG A 30 15.93 -6.98 18.54
C ARG A 30 16.27 -8.02 19.60
N SER A 31 17.54 -8.46 19.67
CA SER A 31 17.98 -9.45 20.67
C SER A 31 17.91 -8.91 22.09
N HIS A 32 18.22 -7.63 22.30
CA HIS A 32 18.19 -7.00 23.62
C HIS A 32 16.77 -6.89 24.18
N TYR A 33 15.81 -6.47 23.36
CA TYR A 33 14.41 -6.32 23.76
C TYR A 33 13.59 -7.60 23.60
N ASN A 34 14.18 -8.66 23.04
CA ASN A 34 13.55 -9.95 22.78
C ASN A 34 12.23 -9.87 21.99
N GLN A 35 12.09 -8.86 21.13
CA GLN A 35 10.93 -8.63 20.28
C GLN A 35 11.34 -7.81 19.05
N PRO A 36 10.54 -7.80 17.96
CA PRO A 36 10.77 -6.90 16.84
C PRO A 36 10.72 -5.43 17.30
N MET A 37 11.65 -4.62 16.79
CA MET A 37 11.79 -3.21 17.16
C MET A 37 11.78 -2.35 15.90
N ASP A 38 10.95 -1.31 15.91
CA ASP A 38 11.02 -0.20 14.98
C ASP A 38 12.15 0.74 15.46
N ILE A 39 13.10 1.06 14.56
CA ILE A 39 14.29 1.86 14.88
C ILE A 39 14.41 3.06 13.95
N GLU A 40 14.63 4.23 14.54
CA GLU A 40 15.01 5.43 13.80
C GLU A 40 16.52 5.64 13.96
N TRP A 41 17.18 6.08 12.89
CA TRP A 41 18.63 6.26 12.85
C TRP A 41 19.03 7.52 12.10
N ALA A 42 20.24 8.00 12.38
CA ALA A 42 20.86 9.14 11.73
C ALA A 42 22.30 8.83 11.32
N LEU A 43 22.73 9.35 10.17
CA LEU A 43 24.14 9.35 9.76
C LEU A 43 24.76 10.68 10.20
N GLY A 44 25.72 10.62 11.12
CA GLY A 44 26.48 11.79 11.55
C GLY A 44 27.46 12.26 10.49
N ASN A 45 27.86 13.54 10.58
CA ASN A 45 28.91 14.11 9.72
C ASN A 45 30.28 13.42 9.90
N ASP A 46 30.45 12.65 10.99
CA ASP A 46 31.61 11.80 11.23
C ASP A 46 31.52 10.43 10.52
N GLY A 47 30.50 10.23 9.69
CA GLY A 47 30.28 9.02 8.90
C GLY A 47 29.70 7.85 9.69
N LYS A 48 29.34 8.05 10.98
CA LYS A 48 28.81 7.00 11.86
C LYS A 48 27.29 6.99 11.90
N ILE A 49 26.74 5.80 12.08
CA ILE A 49 25.32 5.58 12.29
C ILE A 49 25.01 5.68 13.78
N TYR A 50 23.99 6.45 14.11
CA TYR A 50 23.44 6.63 15.44
C TYR A 50 21.99 6.14 15.44
N ILE A 51 21.61 5.40 16.48
CA ILE A 51 20.21 5.03 16.72
C ILE A 51 19.60 6.12 17.59
N VAL A 52 18.56 6.78 17.09
CA VAL A 52 17.90 7.92 17.77
C VAL A 52 16.65 7.49 18.50
N GLN A 53 15.98 6.43 18.02
CA GLN A 53 14.82 5.84 18.67
C GLN A 53 14.80 4.33 18.46
N ALA A 54 14.35 3.59 19.47
CA ALA A 54 13.98 2.20 19.35
C ALA A 54 12.71 1.98 20.17
N ARG A 55 11.64 1.51 19.52
CA ARG A 55 10.37 1.20 20.17
C ARG A 55 9.89 -0.18 19.72
N PRO A 56 9.16 -0.93 20.56
CA PRO A 56 8.53 -2.17 20.14
C PRO A 56 7.73 -1.92 18.86
N GLU A 57 7.82 -2.84 17.92
CA GLU A 57 7.02 -2.81 16.71
C GLU A 57 5.55 -3.02 17.10
N THR A 58 4.74 -1.95 17.05
CA THR A 58 3.38 -1.95 17.62
C THR A 58 2.27 -2.41 16.67
N VAL A 59 2.57 -2.81 15.43
CA VAL A 59 1.51 -2.98 14.41
C VAL A 59 1.41 -4.40 13.82
N HIS A 60 2.45 -5.24 13.83
CA HIS A 60 2.41 -6.55 13.15
C HIS A 60 2.68 -7.77 14.03
N SER A 61 3.28 -7.64 15.21
CA SER A 61 3.67 -8.83 16.00
C SER A 61 2.53 -9.55 16.75
N GLN A 62 1.35 -8.95 16.91
CA GLN A 62 0.17 -9.64 17.51
C GLN A 62 -0.91 -10.05 16.49
N LYS A 63 -0.84 -9.57 15.24
CA LYS A 63 -1.76 -9.95 14.14
C LYS A 63 -1.21 -11.02 13.20
N GLY A 64 -0.06 -11.61 13.53
CA GLY A 64 0.65 -12.55 12.64
C GLY A 64 -0.08 -13.87 12.37
N ASP A 65 -1.12 -14.18 13.14
CA ASP A 65 -1.83 -15.45 13.00
C ASP A 65 -3.20 -15.31 12.34
N THR A 66 -3.73 -14.11 12.08
CA THR A 66 -5.08 -13.95 11.52
C THR A 66 -5.16 -12.91 10.40
N GLU A 67 -5.76 -13.25 9.26
CA GLU A 67 -6.05 -12.32 8.17
C GLU A 67 -7.53 -12.32 7.81
N GLU A 68 -8.09 -11.13 7.65
CA GLU A 68 -9.46 -10.91 7.20
C GLU A 68 -9.50 -10.89 5.67
N ILE A 69 -10.27 -11.78 5.06
CA ILE A 69 -10.51 -11.81 3.62
C ILE A 69 -11.92 -11.27 3.37
N PHE A 70 -11.99 -10.05 2.84
CA PHE A 70 -13.24 -9.39 2.47
C PHE A 70 -13.72 -9.86 1.10
N TYR A 71 -15.03 -9.96 0.92
CA TYR A 71 -15.66 -10.25 -0.36
C TYR A 71 -17.05 -9.62 -0.46
N LEU A 72 -17.46 -9.26 -1.68
CA LEU A 72 -18.80 -8.74 -1.94
C LEU A 72 -19.83 -9.87 -1.91
N LEU A 73 -21.00 -9.59 -1.32
CA LEU A 73 -22.19 -10.46 -1.40
C LEU A 73 -23.00 -10.21 -2.67
N GLU A 74 -22.81 -9.04 -3.28
CA GLU A 74 -23.37 -8.68 -4.58
C GLU A 74 -22.40 -9.03 -5.74
N ASN A 75 -22.95 -9.32 -6.93
CA ASN A 75 -22.14 -9.65 -8.10
C ASN A 75 -21.49 -8.39 -8.71
N PRO A 76 -20.14 -8.28 -8.73
CA PRO A 76 -19.44 -7.10 -9.24
C PRO A 76 -19.77 -6.79 -10.71
N LYS A 77 -19.94 -7.82 -11.55
CA LYS A 77 -20.25 -7.61 -12.98
C LYS A 77 -21.60 -6.94 -13.17
N LYS A 78 -22.59 -7.37 -12.39
CA LYS A 78 -23.93 -6.78 -12.41
C LYS A 78 -23.88 -5.33 -11.94
N LEU A 79 -23.14 -5.04 -10.86
CA LEU A 79 -22.94 -3.66 -10.38
C LEU A 79 -22.31 -2.76 -11.46
N THR A 80 -21.35 -3.28 -12.21
CA THR A 80 -20.75 -2.57 -13.35
C THR A 80 -21.76 -2.36 -14.48
N GLU A 81 -22.53 -3.38 -14.87
CA GLU A 81 -23.57 -3.29 -15.91
C GLU A 81 -24.67 -2.29 -15.54
N ASP A 82 -25.04 -2.22 -14.25
CA ASP A 82 -26.01 -1.29 -13.70
C ASP A 82 -25.45 0.15 -13.56
N GLY A 83 -24.16 0.36 -13.90
CA GLY A 83 -23.54 1.68 -13.95
C GLY A 83 -23.07 2.24 -12.60
N TYR A 84 -22.88 1.39 -11.58
CA TYR A 84 -22.43 1.85 -10.26
C TYR A 84 -20.92 2.05 -10.13
N LEU A 85 -20.13 1.50 -11.05
CA LEU A 85 -18.66 1.60 -10.98
C LEU A 85 -18.18 2.98 -11.42
N VAL A 86 -17.30 3.59 -10.61
CA VAL A 86 -16.55 4.79 -10.99
C VAL A 86 -15.22 4.37 -11.61
N GLU A 87 -14.98 4.79 -12.86
CA GLU A 87 -13.66 4.68 -13.49
C GLU A 87 -12.66 5.57 -12.74
N ASN A 88 -11.51 5.00 -12.37
CA ASN A 88 -10.46 5.73 -11.65
C ASN A 88 -9.08 5.12 -11.93
N THR A 89 -8.03 5.92 -11.76
CA THR A 89 -6.61 5.53 -11.93
C THR A 89 -5.94 5.11 -10.62
N GLY A 90 -6.73 4.98 -9.54
CA GLY A 90 -6.24 4.82 -8.19
C GLY A 90 -5.44 3.55 -7.97
N THR A 91 -4.80 3.47 -6.81
CA THR A 91 -4.15 2.25 -6.31
C THR A 91 -4.84 1.81 -5.04
N ALA A 92 -5.33 0.58 -5.04
CA ALA A 92 -5.90 -0.04 -3.84
C ALA A 92 -4.82 -0.25 -2.77
N ILE A 93 -5.14 0.13 -1.53
CA ILE A 93 -4.29 -0.03 -0.36
C ILE A 93 -4.88 -1.11 0.53
N GLY A 94 -4.14 -2.22 0.67
CA GLY A 94 -4.63 -3.37 1.41
C GLY A 94 -5.69 -4.15 0.63
N ARG A 95 -6.54 -4.89 1.36
CA ARG A 95 -7.58 -5.77 0.77
C ARG A 95 -8.94 -5.65 1.47
N ARG A 96 -9.22 -4.50 2.07
CA ARG A 96 -10.47 -4.27 2.81
C ARG A 96 -11.58 -3.75 1.89
N ILE A 97 -12.81 -3.92 2.35
CA ILE A 97 -13.99 -3.25 1.80
C ILE A 97 -14.54 -2.35 2.90
N GLY A 98 -15.01 -1.16 2.54
CA GLY A 98 -15.66 -0.24 3.45
C GLY A 98 -16.63 0.65 2.70
N TYR A 99 -17.79 0.90 3.28
CA TYR A 99 -18.76 1.85 2.73
C TYR A 99 -19.14 2.85 3.80
N GLY A 100 -19.69 3.98 3.36
CA GLY A 100 -20.18 5.01 4.25
C GLY A 100 -20.58 6.26 3.50
N LYS A 101 -21.03 7.25 4.26
CA LYS A 101 -21.43 8.55 3.71
C LYS A 101 -20.22 9.28 3.15
N VAL A 102 -20.37 9.85 1.96
CA VAL A 102 -19.31 10.58 1.28
C VAL A 102 -19.10 11.93 1.95
N LYS A 103 -17.86 12.21 2.35
CA LYS A 103 -17.39 13.53 2.79
C LYS A 103 -16.22 13.98 1.94
N VAL A 104 -16.49 14.86 0.98
CA VAL A 104 -15.44 15.57 0.23
C VAL A 104 -14.91 16.71 1.10
N ILE A 105 -13.66 16.61 1.54
CA ILE A 105 -13.03 17.59 2.44
C ILE A 105 -11.68 18.00 1.87
N GLU A 106 -11.60 19.19 1.29
CA GLU A 106 -10.38 19.70 0.66
C GLU A 106 -9.38 20.34 1.64
N SER A 107 -9.80 20.58 2.89
CA SER A 107 -8.96 21.22 3.90
C SER A 107 -9.19 20.63 5.27
N ILE A 108 -8.08 20.41 6.00
CA ILE A 108 -8.08 19.91 7.38
C ILE A 108 -8.96 20.76 8.32
N ASN A 109 -9.14 22.05 8.04
CA ASN A 109 -10.01 22.93 8.84
C ASN A 109 -11.45 22.43 8.90
N ASN A 110 -11.89 21.68 7.88
CA ASN A 110 -13.22 21.10 7.78
C ASN A 110 -13.25 19.62 8.20
N ALA A 111 -12.12 19.03 8.61
CA ALA A 111 -12.05 17.61 9.00
C ALA A 111 -12.91 17.27 10.22
N HIS A 112 -13.27 18.27 11.04
CA HIS A 112 -14.23 18.13 12.14
C HIS A 112 -15.66 17.76 11.70
N LEU A 113 -15.95 17.82 10.39
CA LEU A 113 -17.22 17.38 9.80
C LEU A 113 -17.26 15.87 9.50
N LEU A 114 -16.13 15.17 9.69
CA LEU A 114 -16.06 13.71 9.58
C LEU A 114 -16.69 13.08 10.81
N GLU A 115 -17.50 12.06 10.54
CA GLU A 115 -18.11 11.20 11.53
C GLU A 115 -17.58 9.77 11.37
N GLU A 116 -17.79 8.96 12.40
CA GLU A 116 -17.45 7.54 12.36
C GLU A 116 -18.16 6.83 11.20
N GLY A 117 -17.41 6.01 10.47
CA GLY A 117 -17.91 5.28 9.30
C GLY A 117 -17.93 6.09 8.00
N ASP A 118 -17.66 7.40 8.00
CA ASP A 118 -17.64 8.20 6.77
C ASP A 118 -16.56 7.73 5.77
N ILE A 119 -16.80 8.00 4.48
CA ILE A 119 -15.80 7.89 3.43
C ILE A 119 -15.22 9.28 3.15
N LEU A 120 -13.97 9.49 3.55
CA LEU A 120 -13.24 10.74 3.26
C LEU A 120 -12.74 10.72 1.83
N ILE A 121 -13.01 11.80 1.09
CA ILE A 121 -12.44 12.06 -0.22
C ILE A 121 -11.72 13.40 -0.19
N THR A 122 -10.44 13.42 -0.55
CA THR A 122 -9.60 14.62 -0.47
C THR A 122 -8.48 14.58 -1.51
N GLU A 123 -7.80 15.70 -1.76
CA GLU A 123 -6.66 15.74 -2.69
C GLU A 123 -5.47 14.97 -2.11
N GLU A 124 -5.10 15.27 -0.87
CA GLU A 124 -4.00 14.63 -0.16
C GLU A 124 -4.22 14.69 1.36
N THR A 125 -3.51 13.84 2.10
CA THR A 125 -3.48 13.89 3.56
C THR A 125 -2.07 14.14 4.06
N ASN A 126 -1.98 14.71 5.26
CA ASN A 126 -0.76 14.94 6.01
C ASN A 126 -0.94 14.45 7.46
N PRO A 127 0.10 14.44 8.30
CA PRO A 127 0.03 13.93 9.67
C PRO A 127 -1.09 14.52 10.56
N ASP A 128 -1.59 15.72 10.26
CA ASP A 128 -2.67 16.33 11.05
C ASP A 128 -4.03 15.63 10.80
N TRP A 129 -4.16 14.89 9.70
CA TRP A 129 -5.36 14.11 9.37
C TRP A 129 -5.50 12.81 10.17
N THR A 130 -4.42 12.29 10.74
CA THR A 130 -4.38 10.94 11.33
C THR A 130 -5.48 10.73 12.38
N SER A 131 -5.74 11.72 13.23
CA SER A 131 -6.79 11.63 14.26
C SER A 131 -8.20 11.57 13.67
N TYR A 132 -8.43 12.24 12.54
CA TYR A 132 -9.74 12.25 11.86
C TYR A 132 -9.97 11.04 10.97
N MET A 133 -8.90 10.37 10.55
CA MET A 133 -9.00 9.13 9.77
C MET A 133 -9.37 7.92 10.65
N GLN A 134 -9.31 8.05 11.97
CA GLN A 134 -9.70 6.98 12.89
C GLN A 134 -11.19 6.65 12.73
N ASN A 135 -11.49 5.35 12.63
CA ASN A 135 -12.85 4.83 12.53
C ASN A 135 -13.63 5.29 11.28
N LEU A 136 -12.98 5.80 10.25
CA LEU A 136 -13.62 6.02 8.95
C LEU A 136 -13.95 4.68 8.28
N GLY A 137 -14.98 4.66 7.45
CA GLY A 137 -15.26 3.53 6.55
C GLY A 137 -14.16 3.38 5.50
N GLY A 138 -13.51 4.50 5.14
CA GLY A 138 -12.34 4.49 4.28
C GLY A 138 -11.95 5.87 3.76
N VAL A 139 -10.86 5.90 2.99
CA VAL A 139 -10.25 7.13 2.47
C VAL A 139 -9.84 6.98 1.01
N ILE A 140 -10.29 7.92 0.18
CA ILE A 140 -9.86 8.05 -1.20
C ILE A 140 -9.08 9.36 -1.36
N THR A 141 -7.85 9.29 -1.89
CA THR A 141 -7.08 10.50 -2.22
C THR A 141 -6.83 10.65 -3.71
N GLU A 142 -6.94 11.88 -4.21
CA GLU A 142 -6.64 12.21 -5.61
C GLU A 142 -5.16 12.02 -5.92
N ARG A 143 -4.30 12.40 -4.98
CA ARG A 143 -2.84 12.30 -5.11
C ARG A 143 -2.24 11.29 -4.15
N GLY A 144 -1.03 10.86 -4.51
CA GLY A 144 -0.20 9.99 -3.69
C GLY A 144 -0.08 8.58 -4.27
N GLY A 145 1.02 7.91 -3.90
CA GLY A 145 1.28 6.53 -4.27
C GLY A 145 1.14 5.57 -3.09
N PRO A 146 1.45 4.28 -3.27
CA PRO A 146 1.29 3.26 -2.24
C PRO A 146 2.14 3.46 -0.97
N THR A 147 3.04 4.44 -0.96
CA THR A 147 3.92 4.84 0.15
C THR A 147 3.61 6.23 0.69
N CYS A 148 2.54 6.89 0.24
CA CYS A 148 2.14 8.20 0.74
C CYS A 148 1.57 8.09 2.17
N HIS A 149 1.36 9.25 2.80
CA HIS A 149 0.79 9.34 4.14
C HIS A 149 -0.55 8.59 4.27
N ALA A 150 -1.50 8.86 3.36
CA ALA A 150 -2.79 8.17 3.34
C ALA A 150 -2.63 6.64 3.28
N ALA A 151 -1.76 6.15 2.39
CA ALA A 151 -1.52 4.72 2.22
C ALA A 151 -0.88 4.04 3.44
N ILE A 152 -0.01 4.74 4.17
CA ILE A 152 0.62 4.22 5.39
C ILE A 152 -0.41 4.19 6.52
N VAL A 153 -1.04 5.33 6.79
CA VAL A 153 -1.99 5.48 7.90
C VAL A 153 -3.22 4.61 7.72
N SER A 154 -3.77 4.49 6.51
CA SER A 154 -4.92 3.61 6.26
C SER A 154 -4.62 2.14 6.56
N ARG A 155 -3.38 1.67 6.31
CA ARG A 155 -2.96 0.31 6.68
C ARG A 155 -2.89 0.14 8.19
N GLU A 156 -2.35 1.13 8.90
CA GLU A 156 -2.24 1.11 10.37
C GLU A 156 -3.62 1.11 11.04
N LEU A 157 -4.53 1.94 10.53
CA LEU A 157 -5.89 2.07 11.03
C LEU A 157 -6.84 0.96 10.56
N ASN A 158 -6.39 0.10 9.63
CA ASN A 158 -7.21 -0.94 8.99
C ASN A 158 -8.50 -0.37 8.38
N ILE A 159 -8.41 0.66 7.55
CA ILE A 159 -9.58 1.20 6.82
C ILE A 159 -9.39 0.97 5.32
N ALA A 160 -10.49 0.86 4.58
CA ALA A 160 -10.43 0.70 3.12
C ALA A 160 -9.83 1.98 2.49
N SER A 161 -8.92 1.85 1.53
CA SER A 161 -8.28 3.04 0.97
C SER A 161 -7.81 2.88 -0.45
N ILE A 162 -8.04 3.93 -1.24
CA ILE A 162 -7.54 4.09 -2.61
C ILE A 162 -6.76 5.40 -2.65
N VAL A 163 -5.58 5.40 -3.25
CA VAL A 163 -4.74 6.61 -3.38
C VAL A 163 -4.34 6.84 -4.82
N GLY A 164 -4.15 8.10 -5.21
CA GLY A 164 -3.76 8.44 -6.58
C GLY A 164 -4.90 8.25 -7.58
N ALA A 165 -6.16 8.41 -7.15
CA ALA A 165 -7.32 8.34 -8.03
C ALA A 165 -7.54 9.72 -8.66
N ASP A 166 -6.96 9.95 -9.83
CA ASP A 166 -7.01 11.26 -10.50
C ASP A 166 -8.46 11.74 -10.70
N ASP A 167 -8.68 13.05 -10.58
CA ASP A 167 -9.96 13.76 -10.74
C ASP A 167 -11.10 13.30 -9.80
N ILE A 168 -10.85 12.40 -8.84
CA ILE A 168 -11.90 11.78 -8.02
C ILE A 168 -12.69 12.79 -7.17
N VAL A 169 -12.03 13.87 -6.72
CA VAL A 169 -12.68 14.91 -5.90
C VAL A 169 -13.80 15.58 -6.72
N GLU A 170 -13.52 15.98 -7.96
CA GLU A 170 -14.50 16.63 -8.82
C GLU A 170 -15.57 15.64 -9.30
N ILE A 171 -15.18 14.43 -9.69
CA ILE A 171 -16.14 13.37 -10.07
C ILE A 171 -17.17 13.14 -8.96
N ILE A 172 -16.72 13.01 -7.71
CA ILE A 172 -17.64 12.72 -6.62
C ILE A 172 -18.46 13.95 -6.22
N LYS A 173 -17.92 15.17 -6.29
CA LYS A 173 -18.73 16.39 -6.13
C LYS A 173 -19.87 16.46 -7.13
N GLU A 174 -19.63 16.11 -8.38
CA GLU A 174 -20.68 16.05 -9.41
C GLU A 174 -21.74 15.01 -9.04
N LYS A 175 -21.33 13.80 -8.65
CA LYS A 175 -22.27 12.75 -8.20
C LYS A 175 -23.06 13.16 -6.95
N GLN A 176 -22.47 13.90 -6.02
CA GLN A 176 -23.19 14.44 -4.86
C GLN A 176 -24.27 15.45 -5.26
N ARG A 177 -24.07 16.23 -6.33
CA ARG A 177 -25.12 17.12 -6.87
C ARG A 177 -26.29 16.32 -7.47
N ASP A 178 -26.00 15.13 -7.98
CA ASP A 178 -26.99 14.18 -8.49
C ASP A 178 -27.66 13.34 -7.38
N GLY A 179 -27.31 13.58 -6.11
CA GLY A 179 -27.94 12.94 -4.95
C GLY A 179 -27.18 11.75 -4.37
N LEU A 180 -25.90 11.55 -4.72
CA LEU A 180 -25.06 10.54 -4.10
C LEU A 180 -24.86 10.84 -2.60
N GLU A 181 -25.25 9.89 -1.74
CA GLU A 181 -25.07 10.01 -0.29
C GLU A 181 -23.88 9.19 0.22
N SER A 182 -23.72 7.96 -0.28
CA SER A 182 -22.72 7.00 0.19
C SER A 182 -22.07 6.24 -0.96
N VAL A 183 -20.86 5.74 -0.70
CA VAL A 183 -20.08 4.92 -1.63
C VAL A 183 -19.48 3.72 -0.92
N THR A 184 -19.11 2.70 -1.69
CA THR A 184 -18.30 1.58 -1.24
C THR A 184 -16.93 1.61 -1.89
N ILE A 185 -15.89 1.58 -1.08
CA ILE A 185 -14.51 1.29 -1.48
C ILE A 185 -14.31 -0.22 -1.40
N ASP A 186 -13.96 -0.84 -2.50
CA ASP A 186 -13.64 -2.26 -2.56
C ASP A 186 -12.21 -2.45 -3.07
N CYS A 187 -11.35 -2.94 -2.17
CA CYS A 187 -9.97 -3.32 -2.45
C CYS A 187 -9.76 -4.84 -2.31
N SER A 188 -10.82 -5.65 -2.14
CA SER A 188 -10.73 -7.07 -1.76
C SER A 188 -9.91 -7.92 -2.71
N GLU A 189 -9.95 -7.61 -4.01
CA GLU A 189 -9.18 -8.29 -5.04
C GLU A 189 -7.79 -7.68 -5.26
N GLY A 190 -7.48 -6.54 -4.63
CA GLY A 190 -6.28 -5.74 -4.87
C GLY A 190 -6.45 -4.69 -5.97
N GLU A 191 -7.67 -4.55 -6.49
CA GLU A 191 -8.05 -3.57 -7.51
C GLU A 191 -8.84 -2.41 -6.89
N PRO A 192 -8.72 -1.17 -7.39
CA PRO A 192 -9.34 0.02 -6.82
C PRO A 192 -10.79 0.20 -7.30
N ARG A 193 -11.76 -0.49 -6.70
CA ARG A 193 -13.18 -0.34 -7.09
C ARG A 193 -13.90 0.66 -6.18
N ILE A 194 -14.57 1.63 -6.79
CA ILE A 194 -15.42 2.60 -6.11
C ILE A 194 -16.85 2.41 -6.64
N TRP A 195 -17.77 2.01 -5.78
CA TRP A 195 -19.18 1.80 -6.11
C TRP A 195 -20.03 2.97 -5.61
N LEU A 196 -20.88 3.52 -6.48
CA LEU A 196 -21.80 4.64 -6.20
C LEU A 196 -23.05 4.21 -5.39
N LYS A 197 -22.89 3.24 -4.49
CA LYS A 197 -23.90 2.78 -3.52
C LYS A 197 -23.22 2.02 -2.39
N GLU A 198 -23.96 1.77 -1.32
CA GLU A 198 -23.59 0.78 -0.30
C GLU A 198 -23.76 -0.62 -0.90
N VAL A 199 -22.67 -1.37 -0.97
CA VAL A 199 -22.64 -2.73 -1.48
C VAL A 199 -22.45 -3.67 -0.30
N GLU A 200 -23.34 -4.64 -0.17
CA GLU A 200 -23.21 -5.65 0.89
C GLU A 200 -21.94 -6.48 0.71
N TYR A 201 -21.19 -6.63 1.79
CA TYR A 201 -19.96 -7.40 1.85
C TYR A 201 -19.87 -8.15 3.16
N ASP A 202 -19.03 -9.17 3.19
CA ASP A 202 -18.70 -9.93 4.38
C ASP A 202 -17.19 -10.20 4.40
N PHE A 203 -16.70 -10.77 5.51
CA PHE A 203 -15.30 -11.18 5.60
C PHE A 203 -15.12 -12.44 6.43
N ASP A 204 -14.24 -13.30 5.95
CA ASP A 204 -13.76 -14.45 6.71
C ASP A 204 -12.49 -14.07 7.48
N THR A 205 -12.33 -14.58 8.70
CA THR A 205 -11.06 -14.50 9.44
C THR A 205 -10.33 -15.83 9.33
N ILE A 206 -9.15 -15.83 8.72
CA ILE A 206 -8.32 -17.03 8.60
C ILE A 206 -7.24 -17.01 9.66
N GLU A 207 -7.24 -18.01 10.55
CA GLU A 207 -6.13 -18.22 11.46
C GLU A 207 -5.02 -19.08 10.82
N PHE A 208 -3.92 -18.46 10.38
CA PHE A 208 -2.79 -19.14 9.74
C PHE A 208 -2.11 -20.17 10.65
N ALA A 209 -2.09 -19.94 11.97
CA ALA A 209 -1.55 -20.89 12.94
C ALA A 209 -2.32 -22.23 12.95
N GLN A 210 -3.58 -22.23 12.52
CA GLN A 210 -4.42 -23.43 12.49
C GLN A 210 -4.45 -24.13 11.13
N LEU A 211 -3.77 -23.59 10.11
CA LEU A 211 -3.80 -24.21 8.78
C LEU A 211 -3.14 -25.59 8.82
N PRO A 212 -3.82 -26.64 8.35
CA PRO A 212 -3.26 -27.97 8.33
C PRO A 212 -2.10 -28.03 7.34
N ARG A 213 -0.99 -28.66 7.74
CA ARG A 213 0.08 -28.99 6.79
C ARG A 213 -0.43 -30.02 5.79
N THR A 214 -0.35 -29.68 4.52
CA THR A 214 -0.67 -30.58 3.41
C THR A 214 0.48 -31.55 3.12
N LYS A 215 0.18 -32.71 2.54
CA LYS A 215 1.22 -33.63 2.03
C LYS A 215 1.93 -33.05 0.80
N THR A 216 1.19 -32.30 -0.02
CA THR A 216 1.70 -31.60 -1.20
C THR A 216 2.08 -30.19 -0.79
N GLN A 217 3.28 -29.75 -1.16
CA GLN A 217 3.71 -28.37 -0.92
C GLN A 217 2.85 -27.40 -1.72
N VAL A 218 2.40 -26.33 -1.07
CA VAL A 218 1.68 -25.22 -1.70
C VAL A 218 2.69 -24.12 -1.99
N LEU A 219 3.03 -23.94 -3.26
CA LEU A 219 3.98 -22.92 -3.70
C LEU A 219 3.25 -21.77 -4.39
N VAL A 220 3.81 -20.56 -4.32
CA VAL A 220 3.25 -19.38 -5.01
C VAL A 220 3.93 -19.10 -6.34
N ASN A 221 3.15 -18.64 -7.32
CA ASN A 221 3.64 -18.08 -8.56
C ASN A 221 3.82 -16.57 -8.39
N LEU A 222 5.06 -16.10 -8.46
CA LEU A 222 5.40 -14.68 -8.36
C LEU A 222 5.52 -14.07 -9.76
N GLY A 223 4.57 -13.19 -10.07
CA GLY A 223 4.63 -12.31 -11.24
C GLY A 223 5.54 -11.12 -10.99
N ILE A 224 5.28 -10.35 -9.94
CA ILE A 224 5.95 -9.07 -9.67
C ILE A 224 6.86 -9.19 -8.42
N PRO A 225 8.14 -8.80 -8.50
CA PRO A 225 9.11 -8.97 -7.40
C PRO A 225 8.73 -8.24 -6.12
N LYS A 226 8.13 -7.05 -6.25
CA LYS A 226 7.77 -6.19 -5.10
C LYS A 226 6.80 -6.86 -4.13
N GLY A 227 5.99 -7.82 -4.58
CA GLY A 227 5.07 -8.59 -3.74
C GLY A 227 5.66 -9.88 -3.13
N ALA A 228 6.93 -10.21 -3.41
CA ALA A 228 7.49 -11.51 -3.03
C ALA A 228 7.53 -11.75 -1.51
N LEU A 229 7.87 -10.71 -0.73
CA LEU A 229 8.00 -10.81 0.72
C LEU A 229 6.66 -10.95 1.44
N SER A 230 5.61 -10.30 0.93
CA SER A 230 4.25 -10.46 1.47
C SER A 230 3.66 -11.82 1.10
N SER A 231 3.83 -12.23 -0.16
CA SER A 231 3.28 -13.49 -0.66
C SER A 231 4.02 -14.74 -0.15
N GLY A 232 5.25 -14.59 0.34
CA GLY A 232 6.06 -15.70 0.87
C GLY A 232 5.83 -16.03 2.35
N LYS A 233 4.93 -15.32 3.06
CA LYS A 233 4.71 -15.53 4.50
C LYS A 233 4.07 -16.88 4.86
N TYR A 234 3.25 -17.41 3.97
CA TYR A 234 2.38 -18.57 4.24
C TYR A 234 2.58 -19.78 3.32
N PRO A 235 2.83 -19.65 1.99
CA PRO A 235 3.12 -20.80 1.16
C PRO A 235 4.48 -21.42 1.51
N ASP A 236 4.67 -22.70 1.16
CA ASP A 236 5.90 -23.46 1.41
C ASP A 236 7.11 -22.96 0.60
N GLY A 237 6.90 -21.97 -0.28
CA GLY A 237 7.93 -21.32 -1.07
C GLY A 237 7.40 -20.73 -2.38
N THR A 238 8.32 -20.35 -3.26
CA THR A 238 8.02 -19.90 -4.63
C THR A 238 8.20 -21.05 -5.60
N GLY A 239 7.17 -21.36 -6.38
CA GLY A 239 7.19 -22.43 -7.38
C GLY A 239 7.55 -21.93 -8.78
N LEU A 240 7.22 -20.68 -9.07
CA LEU A 240 7.51 -20.01 -10.34
C LEU A 240 7.76 -18.53 -10.09
N ALA A 241 8.86 -18.00 -10.62
CA ALA A 241 9.10 -16.56 -10.69
C ALA A 241 9.22 -16.16 -12.17
N ARG A 242 8.42 -15.18 -12.59
CA ARG A 242 8.34 -14.74 -13.99
C ARG A 242 9.33 -13.62 -14.26
N LEU A 243 10.36 -13.92 -15.06
CA LEU A 243 11.48 -13.02 -15.32
C LEU A 243 11.08 -11.80 -16.17
N GLU A 244 10.07 -11.95 -17.03
CA GLU A 244 9.59 -10.90 -17.91
C GLU A 244 9.13 -9.65 -17.16
N PHE A 245 8.50 -9.81 -16.00
CA PHE A 245 8.04 -8.68 -15.18
C PHE A 245 9.19 -8.03 -14.41
N ILE A 246 10.21 -8.80 -14.01
CA ILE A 246 11.46 -8.21 -13.48
C ILE A 246 12.11 -7.32 -14.54
N ILE A 247 12.19 -7.81 -15.78
CA ILE A 247 12.79 -7.07 -16.88
C ILE A 247 11.96 -5.81 -17.17
N ASN A 248 10.64 -5.92 -17.24
CA ASN A 248 9.78 -4.80 -17.59
C ASN A 248 9.70 -3.74 -16.49
N ASP A 249 9.65 -4.13 -15.23
CA ASP A 249 9.38 -3.19 -14.13
C ASP A 249 10.66 -2.63 -13.49
N GLU A 250 11.73 -3.44 -13.39
CA GLU A 250 12.96 -3.04 -12.69
C GLU A 250 14.11 -2.75 -13.65
N ILE A 251 14.30 -3.56 -14.69
CA ILE A 251 15.44 -3.40 -15.63
C ILE A 251 15.10 -2.37 -16.71
N GLN A 252 13.85 -2.33 -17.19
CA GLN A 252 13.31 -1.41 -18.20
C GLN A 252 14.10 -1.31 -19.50
N ILE A 253 14.97 -2.29 -19.76
CA ILE A 253 15.81 -2.36 -20.96
C ILE A 253 15.49 -3.67 -21.66
N HIS A 254 15.11 -3.57 -22.93
CA HIS A 254 14.82 -4.75 -23.74
C HIS A 254 16.08 -5.65 -23.83
N PRO A 255 15.98 -6.98 -23.61
CA PRO A 255 17.15 -7.87 -23.58
C PRO A 255 18.02 -7.83 -24.84
N ASN A 256 17.42 -7.56 -26.01
CA ASN A 256 18.18 -7.35 -27.25
C ASN A 256 19.22 -6.22 -27.16
N ALA A 257 19.07 -5.26 -26.26
CA ALA A 257 20.10 -4.24 -26.05
C ALA A 257 21.44 -4.83 -25.57
N LEU A 258 21.42 -6.00 -24.91
CA LEU A 258 22.63 -6.73 -24.52
C LEU A 258 23.13 -7.65 -25.65
N ILE A 259 22.24 -8.14 -26.50
CA ILE A 259 22.58 -9.02 -27.63
C ILE A 259 23.22 -8.21 -28.76
N ASP A 260 22.64 -7.05 -29.08
CA ASP A 260 23.04 -6.16 -30.16
C ASP A 260 23.80 -4.93 -29.65
N PHE A 261 24.50 -5.07 -28.51
CA PHE A 261 25.13 -3.96 -27.81
C PHE A 261 26.04 -3.11 -28.72
N ASP A 262 26.90 -3.77 -29.50
CA ASP A 262 27.82 -3.09 -30.44
C ASP A 262 27.06 -2.30 -31.52
N ALA A 263 25.96 -2.84 -32.03
CA ALA A 263 25.11 -2.16 -33.02
C ALA A 263 24.31 -1.00 -32.41
N LEU A 264 24.02 -1.07 -31.12
CA LEU A 264 23.38 0.01 -30.36
C LEU A 264 24.35 1.18 -30.14
N VAL A 265 25.62 0.88 -29.81
CA VAL A 265 26.69 1.88 -29.65
C VAL A 265 26.97 2.61 -30.97
N MET A 266 27.03 1.87 -32.09
CA MET A 266 27.25 2.45 -33.42
C MET A 266 26.12 3.35 -33.94
N ARG A 267 24.91 3.29 -33.39
CA ARG A 267 23.79 4.16 -33.78
C ARG A 267 23.79 5.53 -33.09
N TYR A 268 24.65 5.72 -32.09
CA TYR A 268 24.75 6.95 -31.31
C TYR A 268 26.04 7.76 -31.57
N ASP A 269 26.90 7.29 -32.48
CA ASP A 269 27.96 8.07 -33.14
C ASP A 269 27.45 8.67 -34.47
#